data_AF-A0A6P5RME3-F1
#
_entry.id   AF-A0A6P5RME3-F1
#
_cell.length_a   1.000
_cell.length_b   1.000
_cell.length_c   1.000
_cell.angle_alpha   90.00
_cell.angle_beta   90.00
_cell.angle_gamma   90.00
#
_symmetry.space_group_name_H-M   'P 1'
#
loop_
_entity.id
_entity.type
_entity.pdbx_description
1 polymer ?
#
loop_
_entity_poly.entity_id
_entity_poly.type
_entity_poly.pdbx_seq_one_letter_code
_entity_poly.pdbx_strand_id
1 'polypeptide(L)'
;MKTIPCRPPLFLFLQRKAHTWAGALLTETQKAHAHALQLGTSDAFFHARQLFDETPDLSVVSATSIIGSFARQHHHEEAIYLFSRMLLLNVRPNEFTFGTVIHSSTALGDLNIGKQLHACATKIGLHSNVFVGSAMLDLYAKLSITQDAKRAFEDTQKPNVVSYTTLIYAYLKKEKLEEALKLFQVMPERNVVSWNAMIGGYSQTGHNEEAVNLFIEMLRNGLVPNHSTFPCAIIAAANIAALGMGRSFHACAVKFLGKLDVFIGNSLISFYAKCGSMEDSLLVFNKIEERNIVSWNAVICGYAQNGKGEEAISFFERMRLSSCKPNSVTLLGLLWACNHAGLVDQGYCYFNQARIEDPSILKPEHYACMVDLLSRSGCFGEAQEFISNLP
;
A
#
# COMPACT_ATOMS: atom_id res chain seq x y z
N MET A 1 26.27 -71.60 -28.95
CA MET A 1 25.11 -71.64 -28.04
C MET A 1 25.00 -70.29 -27.33
N LYS A 2 23.96 -69.54 -27.70
CA LYS A 2 23.27 -68.40 -27.03
C LYS A 2 24.08 -67.41 -26.16
N THR A 3 24.34 -66.25 -26.75
CA THR A 3 24.56 -64.95 -26.12
C THR A 3 23.28 -64.46 -25.43
N ILE A 4 23.38 -64.08 -24.16
CA ILE A 4 22.29 -63.48 -23.35
C ILE A 4 22.37 -61.95 -23.48
N PRO A 5 21.28 -61.22 -23.81
CA PRO A 5 21.33 -59.77 -23.97
C PRO A 5 21.16 -59.05 -22.61
N CYS A 6 22.00 -58.04 -22.37
CA CYS A 6 21.87 -57.10 -21.26
C CYS A 6 20.56 -56.31 -21.36
N ARG A 7 19.69 -56.44 -20.36
CA ARG A 7 18.53 -55.54 -20.15
C ARG A 7 19.01 -54.19 -19.59
N PRO A 8 18.47 -53.05 -20.05
CA PRO A 8 18.81 -51.74 -19.49
C PRO A 8 18.19 -51.54 -18.09
N PRO A 9 18.73 -50.62 -17.27
CA PRO A 9 18.30 -50.44 -15.87
C PRO A 9 16.91 -49.82 -15.77
N LEU A 10 16.07 -50.37 -14.88
CA LEU A 10 14.73 -49.90 -14.49
C LEU A 10 14.66 -48.39 -14.11
N PHE A 11 15.81 -47.78 -13.80
CA PHE A 11 15.92 -46.39 -13.39
C PHE A 11 15.56 -45.39 -14.52
N LEU A 12 15.91 -45.70 -15.78
CA LEU A 12 15.60 -44.83 -16.93
C LEU A 12 14.12 -44.87 -17.33
N PHE A 13 13.41 -45.97 -17.02
CA PHE A 13 11.97 -46.10 -17.31
C PHE A 13 11.10 -45.33 -16.30
N LEU A 14 11.51 -45.26 -15.04
CA LEU A 14 10.84 -44.49 -14.00
C LEU A 14 11.04 -42.98 -14.18
N GLN A 15 12.24 -42.56 -14.62
CA GLN A 15 12.53 -41.15 -14.91
C GLN A 15 11.78 -40.64 -16.15
N ARG A 16 11.65 -41.46 -17.20
CA ARG A 16 10.83 -41.12 -18.38
C ARG A 16 9.34 -41.07 -18.06
N LYS A 17 8.81 -42.01 -17.24
CA LYS A 17 7.41 -41.98 -16.78
C LYS A 17 7.11 -40.77 -15.89
N ALA A 18 8.03 -40.40 -14.98
CA ALA A 18 7.90 -39.21 -14.15
C ALA A 18 7.91 -37.91 -14.97
N HIS A 19 8.75 -37.80 -16.00
CA HIS A 19 8.75 -36.65 -16.92
C HIS A 19 7.50 -36.58 -17.81
N THR A 20 6.96 -37.72 -18.27
CA THR A 20 5.71 -37.73 -19.04
C THR A 20 4.47 -37.44 -18.18
N TRP A 21 4.46 -37.85 -16.90
CA TRP A 21 3.38 -37.53 -15.96
C TRP A 21 3.45 -36.08 -15.47
N ALA A 22 4.64 -35.57 -15.15
CA ALA A 22 4.84 -34.16 -14.82
C ALA A 22 4.48 -33.24 -16.01
N GLY A 23 4.81 -33.65 -17.24
CA GLY A 23 4.39 -32.96 -18.46
C GLY A 23 2.87 -32.98 -18.68
N ALA A 24 2.20 -34.11 -18.40
CA ALA A 24 0.75 -34.23 -18.50
C ALA A 24 0.00 -33.38 -17.44
N LEU A 25 0.51 -33.32 -16.21
CA LEU A 25 -0.02 -32.49 -15.11
C LEU A 25 0.24 -30.98 -15.30
N LEU A 26 1.39 -30.60 -15.87
CA LEU A 26 1.65 -29.25 -16.34
C LEU A 26 0.68 -28.87 -17.47
N THR A 27 0.34 -29.79 -18.37
CA THR A 27 -0.67 -29.52 -19.41
C THR A 27 -2.10 -29.46 -18.88
N GLU A 28 -2.48 -30.18 -17.81
CA GLU A 28 -3.81 -30.06 -17.20
C GLU A 28 -3.95 -28.77 -16.38
N THR A 29 -2.91 -28.37 -15.65
CA THR A 29 -2.89 -27.08 -14.94
C THR A 29 -2.85 -25.89 -15.90
N GLN A 30 -2.10 -26.00 -17.01
CA GLN A 30 -2.12 -25.01 -18.08
C GLN A 30 -3.45 -25.03 -18.87
N LYS A 31 -4.09 -26.19 -19.05
CA LYS A 31 -5.44 -26.28 -19.64
C LYS A 31 -6.50 -25.69 -18.71
N ALA A 32 -6.47 -25.96 -17.42
CA ALA A 32 -7.38 -25.32 -16.45
C ALA A 32 -7.14 -23.81 -16.39
N HIS A 33 -5.88 -23.36 -16.47
CA HIS A 33 -5.53 -21.94 -16.55
C HIS A 33 -5.99 -21.28 -17.86
N ALA A 34 -5.81 -21.93 -19.01
CA ALA A 34 -6.22 -21.42 -20.33
C ALA A 34 -7.75 -21.50 -20.56
N HIS A 35 -8.42 -22.49 -19.98
CA HIS A 35 -9.87 -22.68 -20.08
C HIS A 35 -10.63 -21.75 -19.11
N ALA A 36 -10.07 -21.45 -17.94
CA ALA A 36 -10.60 -20.41 -17.03
C ALA A 36 -10.48 -19.00 -17.61
N LEU A 37 -9.54 -18.76 -18.54
CA LEU A 37 -9.41 -17.50 -19.28
C LEU A 37 -10.45 -17.34 -20.42
N GLN A 38 -11.16 -18.40 -20.81
CA GLN A 38 -12.14 -18.40 -21.92
C GLN A 38 -13.61 -18.50 -21.46
N LEU A 39 -13.87 -18.81 -20.20
CA LEU A 39 -15.22 -19.03 -19.65
C LEU A 39 -15.64 -17.90 -18.71
N GLY A 40 -16.96 -17.68 -18.59
CA GLY A 40 -17.50 -16.80 -17.56
C GLY A 40 -17.12 -17.27 -16.16
N THR A 41 -17.05 -16.34 -15.20
CA THR A 41 -16.61 -16.61 -13.82
C THR A 41 -17.39 -17.74 -13.14
N SER A 42 -18.70 -17.83 -13.43
CA SER A 42 -19.59 -18.90 -12.94
C SER A 42 -19.21 -20.29 -13.47
N ASP A 43 -18.85 -20.39 -14.75
CA ASP A 43 -18.48 -21.65 -15.38
C ASP A 43 -17.12 -22.15 -14.87
N ALA A 44 -16.14 -21.26 -14.70
CA ALA A 44 -14.83 -21.61 -14.17
C ALA A 44 -14.94 -22.16 -12.73
N PHE A 45 -15.78 -21.55 -11.89
CA PHE A 45 -16.04 -22.03 -10.53
C PHE A 45 -16.75 -23.38 -10.53
N PHE A 46 -17.74 -23.58 -11.41
CA PHE A 46 -18.43 -24.86 -11.55
C PHE A 46 -17.46 -26.00 -11.91
N HIS A 47 -16.58 -25.77 -12.89
CA HIS A 47 -15.57 -26.76 -13.30
C HIS A 47 -14.55 -27.05 -12.19
N ALA A 48 -14.05 -26.00 -11.51
CA ALA A 48 -13.17 -26.18 -10.36
C ALA A 48 -13.88 -26.98 -9.25
N ARG A 49 -15.19 -26.77 -9.10
CA ARG A 49 -15.98 -27.52 -8.14
C ARG A 49 -16.06 -28.99 -8.53
N GLN A 50 -16.43 -29.28 -9.77
CA GLN A 50 -16.52 -30.64 -10.29
C GLN A 50 -15.18 -31.38 -10.17
N LEU A 51 -14.07 -30.72 -10.47
CA LEU A 51 -12.72 -31.28 -10.32
C LEU A 51 -12.43 -31.74 -8.88
N PHE A 52 -12.89 -31.01 -7.86
CA PHE A 52 -12.75 -31.45 -6.47
C PHE A 52 -13.56 -32.72 -6.16
N ASP A 53 -14.76 -32.88 -6.73
CA ASP A 53 -15.63 -34.03 -6.45
C ASP A 53 -15.23 -35.29 -7.24
N GLU A 54 -14.77 -35.12 -8.48
CA GLU A 54 -14.57 -36.22 -9.42
C GLU A 54 -13.16 -36.79 -9.42
N THR A 55 -12.17 -36.08 -8.87
CA THR A 55 -10.78 -36.54 -8.87
C THR A 55 -10.50 -37.39 -7.63
N PRO A 56 -10.30 -38.72 -7.76
CA PRO A 56 -9.87 -39.54 -6.64
C PRO A 56 -8.47 -39.10 -6.20
N ASP A 57 -8.25 -38.99 -4.89
CA ASP A 57 -6.95 -38.64 -4.29
C ASP A 57 -6.37 -37.29 -4.75
N LEU A 58 -7.21 -36.24 -4.86
CA LEU A 58 -6.77 -34.88 -5.18
C LEU A 58 -5.62 -34.44 -4.25
N SER A 59 -4.45 -34.18 -4.83
CA SER A 59 -3.27 -33.80 -4.06
C SER A 59 -3.43 -32.42 -3.41
N VAL A 60 -2.80 -32.22 -2.24
CA VAL A 60 -2.74 -30.91 -1.56
C VAL A 60 -2.19 -29.81 -2.46
N VAL A 61 -1.22 -30.13 -3.33
CA VAL A 61 -0.58 -29.17 -4.24
C VAL A 61 -1.55 -28.75 -5.34
N SER A 62 -2.28 -29.70 -5.93
CA SER A 62 -3.30 -29.43 -6.95
C SER A 62 -4.43 -28.59 -6.38
N ALA A 63 -4.97 -28.99 -5.22
CA ALA A 63 -6.03 -28.24 -4.52
C ALA A 63 -5.59 -26.81 -4.20
N THR A 64 -4.38 -26.64 -3.63
CA THR A 64 -3.81 -25.32 -3.32
C THR A 64 -3.63 -24.46 -4.56
N SER A 65 -3.21 -25.05 -5.68
CA SER A 65 -3.03 -24.32 -6.95
C SER A 65 -4.35 -23.82 -7.52
N ILE A 66 -5.42 -24.63 -7.44
CA ILE A 66 -6.76 -24.23 -7.88
C ILE A 66 -7.27 -23.09 -7.00
N ILE A 67 -7.23 -23.26 -5.66
CA ILE A 67 -7.63 -22.21 -4.70
C ILE A 67 -6.86 -20.91 -4.95
N GLY A 68 -5.54 -21.00 -5.14
CA GLY A 68 -4.69 -19.85 -5.43
C GLY A 68 -4.93 -19.21 -6.79
N SER A 69 -5.51 -19.93 -7.76
CA SER A 69 -5.94 -19.34 -9.04
C SER A 69 -7.13 -18.40 -8.84
N PHE A 70 -8.15 -18.82 -8.08
CA PHE A 70 -9.32 -17.99 -7.78
C PHE A 70 -8.93 -16.76 -6.96
N ALA A 71 -8.10 -16.93 -5.93
CA ALA A 71 -7.61 -15.83 -5.10
C ALA A 71 -6.85 -14.76 -5.92
N ARG A 72 -5.99 -15.17 -6.87
CA ARG A 72 -5.26 -14.24 -7.77
C ARG A 72 -6.17 -13.50 -8.76
N GLN A 73 -7.35 -14.05 -9.05
CA GLN A 73 -8.36 -13.43 -9.90
C GLN A 73 -9.38 -12.62 -9.09
N HIS A 74 -9.11 -12.33 -7.81
CA HIS A 74 -10.00 -11.61 -6.88
C HIS A 74 -11.33 -12.32 -6.54
N HIS A 75 -11.45 -13.61 -6.86
CA HIS A 75 -12.59 -14.47 -6.51
C HIS A 75 -12.36 -15.08 -5.12
N HIS A 76 -12.39 -14.23 -4.10
CA HIS A 76 -11.97 -14.59 -2.75
C HIS A 76 -12.97 -15.50 -2.02
N GLU A 77 -14.27 -15.34 -2.27
CA GLU A 77 -15.32 -16.18 -1.68
C GLU A 77 -15.23 -17.61 -2.21
N GLU A 78 -15.05 -17.77 -3.52
CA GLU A 78 -14.88 -19.05 -4.20
C GLU A 78 -13.62 -19.77 -3.72
N ALA A 79 -12.52 -19.04 -3.51
CA ALA A 79 -11.30 -19.61 -2.96
C ALA A 79 -11.52 -20.20 -1.54
N ILE A 80 -12.25 -19.49 -0.68
CA ILE A 80 -12.60 -19.97 0.68
C ILE A 80 -13.57 -21.15 0.63
N TYR A 81 -14.51 -21.14 -0.32
CA TYR A 81 -15.42 -22.26 -0.54
C TYR A 81 -14.67 -23.53 -0.98
N LEU A 82 -13.75 -23.41 -1.94
CA LEU A 82 -12.93 -24.53 -2.40
C LEU A 82 -12.03 -25.07 -1.27
N PHE A 83 -11.53 -24.20 -0.38
CA PHE A 83 -10.84 -24.63 0.84
C PHE A 83 -11.76 -25.42 1.79
N SER A 84 -13.00 -24.98 1.98
CA SER A 84 -13.98 -25.71 2.79
C SER A 84 -14.22 -27.11 2.22
N ARG A 85 -14.26 -27.24 0.90
CA ARG A 85 -14.38 -28.54 0.22
C ARG A 85 -13.14 -29.40 0.30
N MET A 86 -11.95 -28.81 0.23
CA MET A 86 -10.68 -29.49 0.51
C MET A 86 -10.71 -30.19 1.88
N LEU A 87 -11.21 -29.50 2.91
CA LEU A 87 -11.37 -30.05 4.26
C LEU A 87 -12.41 -31.18 4.31
N LEU A 88 -13.56 -31.02 3.62
CA LEU A 88 -14.61 -32.05 3.56
C LEU A 88 -14.12 -33.35 2.90
N LEU A 89 -13.25 -33.24 1.91
CA LEU A 89 -12.63 -34.38 1.23
C LEU A 89 -11.43 -34.95 1.99
N ASN A 90 -11.18 -34.50 3.23
CA ASN A 90 -10.05 -34.89 4.07
C ASN A 90 -8.66 -34.65 3.45
N VAL A 91 -8.56 -33.73 2.47
CA VAL A 91 -7.27 -33.32 1.91
C VAL A 91 -6.65 -32.34 2.89
N ARG A 92 -5.57 -32.75 3.57
CA ARG A 92 -4.91 -31.93 4.60
C ARG A 92 -4.27 -30.67 3.97
N PRO A 93 -4.68 -29.45 4.38
CA PRO A 93 -4.04 -28.22 3.93
C PRO A 93 -2.59 -28.10 4.44
N ASN A 94 -1.78 -27.40 3.66
CA ASN A 94 -0.42 -27.03 4.06
C ASN A 94 -0.31 -25.52 4.32
N GLU A 95 0.88 -25.05 4.67
CA GLU A 95 1.17 -23.65 4.96
C GLU A 95 0.85 -22.69 3.79
N PHE A 96 1.01 -23.15 2.55
CA PHE A 96 0.71 -22.36 1.35
C PHE A 96 -0.79 -22.26 1.08
N THR A 97 -1.54 -23.34 1.37
CA THR A 97 -3.01 -23.29 1.34
C THR A 97 -3.51 -22.23 2.31
N PHE A 98 -3.03 -22.27 3.56
CA PHE A 98 -3.40 -21.31 4.59
C PHE A 98 -3.01 -19.88 4.22
N GLY A 99 -1.78 -19.63 3.78
CA GLY A 99 -1.36 -18.29 3.33
C GLY A 99 -2.28 -17.70 2.25
N THR A 100 -2.76 -18.54 1.33
CA THR A 100 -3.69 -18.14 0.27
C THR A 100 -5.08 -17.78 0.81
N VAL A 101 -5.69 -18.64 1.63
CA VAL A 101 -7.07 -18.42 2.11
C VAL A 101 -7.17 -17.34 3.18
N ILE A 102 -6.13 -17.17 4.00
CA ILE A 102 -6.03 -16.06 4.95
C ILE A 102 -5.94 -14.74 4.20
N HIS A 103 -5.17 -14.69 3.11
CA HIS A 103 -5.12 -13.51 2.25
C HIS A 103 -6.50 -13.19 1.65
N SER A 104 -7.22 -14.19 1.14
CA SER A 104 -8.61 -14.00 0.66
C SER A 104 -9.55 -13.46 1.75
N SER A 105 -9.47 -13.98 2.98
CA SER A 105 -10.24 -13.45 4.11
C SER A 105 -9.86 -12.01 4.46
N THR A 106 -8.57 -11.66 4.37
CA THR A 106 -8.08 -10.30 4.58
C THR A 106 -8.63 -9.34 3.52
N ALA A 107 -8.66 -9.76 2.25
CA ALA A 107 -9.19 -8.98 1.14
C ALA A 107 -10.71 -8.74 1.25
N LEU A 108 -11.46 -9.73 1.75
CA LEU A 108 -12.90 -9.60 2.03
C LEU A 108 -13.20 -8.77 3.28
N GLY A 109 -12.21 -8.53 4.15
CA GLY A 109 -12.43 -7.85 5.44
C GLY A 109 -13.18 -8.71 6.47
N ASP A 110 -13.36 -10.01 6.21
CA ASP A 110 -14.13 -10.90 7.08
C ASP A 110 -13.27 -11.51 8.19
N LEU A 111 -13.35 -10.89 9.37
CA LEU A 111 -12.65 -11.31 10.57
C LEU A 111 -13.15 -12.67 11.13
N ASN A 112 -14.41 -13.03 10.92
CA ASN A 112 -14.96 -14.28 11.43
C ASN A 112 -14.36 -15.47 10.68
N ILE A 113 -14.27 -15.37 9.35
CA ILE A 113 -13.56 -16.36 8.53
C ILE A 113 -12.10 -16.43 8.97
N GLY A 114 -11.44 -15.29 9.16
CA GLY A 114 -10.07 -15.22 9.64
C GLY A 114 -9.83 -15.98 10.95
N LYS A 115 -10.72 -15.81 11.94
CA LYS A 115 -10.66 -16.55 13.22
C LYS A 115 -10.90 -18.05 13.05
N GLN A 116 -11.81 -18.46 12.16
CA GLN A 116 -12.03 -19.88 11.85
C GLN A 116 -10.79 -20.51 11.20
N LEU A 117 -10.17 -19.81 10.25
CA LEU A 117 -8.92 -20.22 9.62
C LEU A 117 -7.80 -20.34 10.66
N HIS A 118 -7.73 -19.43 11.63
CA HIS A 118 -6.74 -19.49 12.72
C HIS A 118 -6.94 -20.70 13.64
N ALA A 119 -8.17 -20.96 14.05
CA ALA A 119 -8.51 -22.17 14.82
C ALA A 119 -8.20 -23.45 14.03
N CYS A 120 -8.49 -23.46 12.72
CA CYS A 120 -8.21 -24.59 11.83
C CYS A 120 -6.70 -24.86 11.70
N ALA A 121 -5.90 -23.81 11.45
CA ALA A 121 -4.44 -23.90 11.38
C ALA A 121 -3.85 -24.43 12.69
N THR A 122 -4.38 -23.97 13.83
CA THR A 122 -3.99 -24.45 15.17
C THR A 122 -4.28 -25.94 15.32
N LYS A 123 -5.50 -26.38 14.97
CA LYS A 123 -5.93 -27.78 15.05
C LYS A 123 -5.10 -28.72 14.18
N ILE A 124 -4.62 -28.25 13.03
CA ILE A 124 -3.79 -29.01 12.08
C ILE A 124 -2.29 -28.99 12.46
N GLY A 125 -1.91 -28.17 13.44
CA GLY A 125 -0.54 -28.05 13.95
C GLY A 125 0.35 -27.09 13.17
N LEU A 126 -0.24 -26.11 12.47
CA LEU A 126 0.47 -25.10 11.67
C LEU A 126 0.53 -23.72 12.32
N HIS A 127 0.09 -23.56 13.58
CA HIS A 127 0.08 -22.27 14.29
C HIS A 127 1.47 -21.64 14.43
N SER A 128 2.51 -22.46 14.63
CA SER A 128 3.89 -21.99 14.80
C SER A 128 4.65 -21.78 13.48
N ASN A 129 4.04 -22.11 12.34
CA ASN A 129 4.68 -21.95 11.04
C ASN A 129 4.78 -20.46 10.65
N VAL A 130 5.97 -20.00 10.27
CA VAL A 130 6.23 -18.57 9.97
C VAL A 130 5.38 -18.00 8.83
N PHE A 131 5.02 -18.81 7.82
CA PHE A 131 4.17 -18.36 6.71
C PHE A 131 2.73 -18.17 7.15
N VAL A 132 2.19 -19.12 7.91
CA VAL A 132 0.83 -19.05 8.46
C VAL A 132 0.73 -17.93 9.50
N GLY A 133 1.69 -17.86 10.43
CA GLY A 133 1.74 -16.83 11.47
C GLY A 133 1.87 -15.43 10.90
N SER A 134 2.70 -15.22 9.88
CA SER A 134 2.82 -13.91 9.20
C SER A 134 1.54 -13.52 8.47
N ALA A 135 0.85 -14.47 7.83
CA ALA A 135 -0.43 -14.20 7.16
C ALA A 135 -1.55 -13.87 8.18
N MET A 136 -1.62 -14.62 9.30
CA MET A 136 -2.55 -14.33 10.39
C MET A 136 -2.28 -12.98 11.04
N LEU A 137 -1.01 -12.64 11.21
CA LEU A 137 -0.61 -11.36 11.73
C LEU A 137 -1.05 -10.20 10.83
N ASP A 138 -0.85 -10.30 9.50
CA ASP A 138 -1.32 -9.31 8.53
C ASP A 138 -2.84 -9.14 8.57
N LEU A 139 -3.57 -10.25 8.59
CA LEU A 139 -5.03 -10.29 8.76
C LEU A 139 -5.46 -9.51 10.01
N TYR A 140 -4.95 -9.88 11.19
CA TYR A 140 -5.36 -9.24 12.45
C TYR A 140 -4.90 -7.78 12.55
N ALA A 141 -3.72 -7.45 12.02
CA ALA A 141 -3.20 -6.09 11.97
C ALA A 141 -4.12 -5.18 11.13
N LYS A 142 -4.59 -5.65 9.98
CA LYS A 142 -5.50 -4.89 9.09
C LYS A 142 -6.91 -4.79 9.67
N LEU A 143 -7.43 -5.88 10.24
CA LEU A 143 -8.80 -5.96 10.76
C LEU A 143 -8.94 -5.54 12.24
N SER A 144 -7.92 -4.86 12.77
CA SER A 144 -7.94 -4.07 14.02
C SER A 144 -7.90 -4.83 15.35
N ILE A 145 -7.53 -6.11 15.40
CA ILE A 145 -7.30 -6.79 16.69
C ILE A 145 -5.80 -6.88 16.99
N THR A 146 -5.26 -5.82 17.61
CA THR A 146 -3.83 -5.79 18.01
C THR A 146 -3.47 -6.92 18.98
N GLN A 147 -4.41 -7.37 19.82
CA GLN A 147 -4.15 -8.47 20.76
C GLN A 147 -4.02 -9.82 20.06
N ASP A 148 -4.90 -10.12 19.10
CA ASP A 148 -4.83 -11.37 18.34
C ASP A 148 -3.65 -11.35 17.35
N ALA A 149 -3.31 -10.17 16.81
CA ALA A 149 -2.07 -9.95 16.07
C ALA A 149 -0.83 -10.28 16.94
N LYS A 150 -0.77 -9.75 18.17
CA LYS A 150 0.30 -10.06 19.13
C LYS A 150 0.38 -11.55 19.44
N ARG A 151 -0.75 -12.21 19.69
CA ARG A 151 -0.81 -13.66 19.94
C ARG A 151 -0.28 -14.45 18.75
N ALA A 152 -0.75 -14.16 17.53
CA ALA A 152 -0.26 -14.83 16.32
C ALA A 152 1.26 -14.65 16.12
N PHE A 153 1.78 -13.47 16.49
CA PHE A 153 3.22 -13.22 16.49
C PHE A 153 3.97 -14.05 17.55
N GLU A 154 3.46 -14.11 18.79
CA GLU A 154 4.05 -14.88 19.90
C GLU A 154 4.01 -16.40 19.65
N ASP A 155 2.96 -16.90 18.99
CA ASP A 155 2.80 -18.31 18.64
C ASP A 155 3.75 -18.75 17.51
N THR A 156 4.26 -17.80 16.71
CA THR A 156 5.12 -18.07 15.55
C THR A 156 6.53 -18.48 15.98
N GLN A 157 7.01 -19.64 15.52
CA GLN A 157 8.39 -20.05 15.73
C GLN A 157 9.34 -19.24 14.85
N LYS A 158 10.25 -18.48 15.47
CA LYS A 158 11.22 -17.59 14.81
C LYS A 158 10.55 -16.58 13.85
N PRO A 159 9.85 -15.56 14.37
CA PRO A 159 9.27 -14.51 13.54
C PRO A 159 10.34 -13.84 12.68
N ASN A 160 10.03 -13.58 11.41
CA ASN A 160 10.94 -12.93 10.47
C ASN A 160 10.75 -11.41 10.47
N VAL A 161 11.58 -10.69 9.71
CA VAL A 161 11.48 -9.21 9.62
C VAL A 161 10.06 -8.77 9.23
N VAL A 162 9.40 -9.47 8.30
CA VAL A 162 8.02 -9.16 7.89
C VAL A 162 7.09 -9.23 9.10
N SER A 163 7.14 -10.32 9.87
CA SER A 163 6.33 -10.47 11.09
C SER A 163 6.55 -9.30 12.06
N TYR A 164 7.80 -8.94 12.35
CA TYR A 164 8.09 -7.81 13.25
C TYR A 164 7.55 -6.48 12.69
N THR A 165 7.81 -6.18 11.41
CA THR A 165 7.39 -4.91 10.80
C THR A 165 5.87 -4.77 10.70
N THR A 166 5.14 -5.86 10.45
CA THR A 166 3.67 -5.86 10.44
C THR A 166 3.10 -5.55 11.82
N LEU A 167 3.64 -6.15 12.89
CA LEU A 167 3.18 -5.87 14.25
C LEU A 167 3.57 -4.45 14.71
N ILE A 168 4.76 -3.97 14.35
CA ILE A 168 5.18 -2.58 14.56
C ILE A 168 4.18 -1.61 13.89
N TYR A 169 3.86 -1.83 12.61
CA TYR A 169 2.88 -1.01 11.91
C TYR A 169 1.50 -1.04 12.58
N ALA A 170 1.06 -2.21 13.05
CA ALA A 170 -0.19 -2.35 13.78
C ALA A 170 -0.20 -1.55 15.10
N TYR A 171 0.93 -1.53 15.84
CA TYR A 171 1.07 -0.71 17.04
C TYR A 171 1.08 0.79 16.72
N LEU A 172 1.83 1.22 15.70
CA LEU A 172 1.90 2.63 15.29
C LEU A 172 0.52 3.15 14.85
N LYS A 173 -0.23 2.37 14.06
CA LYS A 173 -1.61 2.72 13.64
C LYS A 173 -2.59 2.88 14.81
N LYS A 174 -2.31 2.25 15.95
CA LYS A 174 -3.10 2.37 17.19
C LYS A 174 -2.44 3.29 18.22
N GLU A 175 -1.46 4.11 17.79
CA GLU A 175 -0.71 5.06 18.61
C GLU A 175 -0.01 4.42 19.83
N LYS A 176 0.27 3.11 19.78
CA LYS A 176 1.02 2.39 20.82
C LYS A 176 2.52 2.46 20.55
N LEU A 177 3.06 3.69 20.56
CA LEU A 177 4.44 3.97 20.14
C LEU A 177 5.49 3.25 20.98
N GLU A 178 5.29 3.17 22.29
CA GLU A 178 6.22 2.46 23.20
C GLU A 178 6.32 0.97 22.87
N GLU A 179 5.21 0.32 22.59
CA GLU A 179 5.18 -1.10 22.24
C GLU A 179 5.84 -1.35 20.87
N ALA A 180 5.62 -0.46 19.91
CA ALA A 180 6.32 -0.48 18.62
C ALA A 180 7.85 -0.34 18.80
N LEU A 181 8.29 0.61 19.63
CA LEU A 181 9.71 0.85 19.89
C LEU A 181 10.37 -0.31 20.64
N LYS A 182 9.73 -0.84 21.69
CA LYS A 182 10.21 -2.04 22.42
C LYS A 182 10.36 -3.22 21.46
N LEU A 183 9.36 -3.45 20.61
CA LEU A 183 9.39 -4.54 19.64
C LEU A 183 10.52 -4.34 18.62
N PHE A 184 10.72 -3.13 18.12
CA PHE A 184 11.83 -2.77 17.25
C PHE A 184 13.21 -2.99 17.90
N GLN A 185 13.35 -2.65 19.19
CA GLN A 185 14.58 -2.82 19.98
C GLN A 185 14.93 -4.28 20.27
N VAL A 186 13.98 -5.22 20.23
CA VAL A 186 14.25 -6.66 20.39
C VAL A 186 14.34 -7.41 19.06
N MET A 187 14.16 -6.74 17.91
CA MET A 187 14.33 -7.36 16.59
C MET A 187 15.74 -7.95 16.44
N PRO A 188 15.88 -9.25 16.10
CA PRO A 188 17.18 -9.88 15.90
C PRO A 188 17.97 -9.26 14.74
N GLU A 189 17.27 -8.93 13.66
CA GLU A 189 17.83 -8.29 12.47
C GLU A 189 16.99 -7.08 12.08
N ARG A 190 17.64 -5.92 11.97
CA ARG A 190 17.04 -4.68 11.46
C ARG A 190 17.60 -4.37 10.09
N ASN A 191 16.72 -4.21 9.13
CA ASN A 191 17.06 -3.80 7.76
C ASN A 191 16.30 -2.52 7.37
N VAL A 192 16.54 -2.03 6.16
CA VAL A 192 15.91 -0.81 5.63
C VAL A 192 14.38 -0.84 5.74
N VAL A 193 13.76 -2.02 5.54
CA VAL A 193 12.29 -2.17 5.66
C VAL A 193 11.82 -1.89 7.09
N SER A 194 12.50 -2.45 8.10
CA SER A 194 12.16 -2.22 9.50
C SER A 194 12.35 -0.77 9.95
N TRP A 195 13.40 -0.09 9.47
CA TRP A 195 13.61 1.33 9.72
C TRP A 195 12.56 2.19 9.03
N ASN A 196 12.21 1.90 7.77
CA ASN A 196 11.17 2.62 7.04
C ASN A 196 9.79 2.48 7.71
N ALA A 197 9.48 1.31 8.28
CA ALA A 197 8.26 1.12 9.05
C ALA A 197 8.18 2.04 10.27
N MET A 198 9.29 2.17 11.01
CA MET A 198 9.39 3.09 12.16
C MET A 198 9.34 4.55 11.72
N ILE A 199 10.21 4.99 10.81
CA ILE A 199 10.28 6.39 10.34
C ILE A 199 8.95 6.83 9.74
N GLY A 200 8.37 6.01 8.85
CA GLY A 200 7.09 6.29 8.21
C GLY A 200 5.93 6.33 9.20
N GLY A 201 5.85 5.35 10.12
CA GLY A 201 4.76 5.30 11.08
C GLY A 201 4.82 6.40 12.15
N TYR A 202 6.01 6.80 12.62
CA TYR A 202 6.16 7.97 13.50
C TYR A 202 5.80 9.27 12.77
N SER A 203 6.23 9.43 11.52
CA SER A 203 5.89 10.61 10.71
C SER A 203 4.38 10.72 10.47
N GLN A 204 3.70 9.61 10.14
CA GLN A 204 2.26 9.58 9.88
C GLN A 204 1.40 9.82 11.14
N THR A 205 1.93 9.50 12.32
CA THR A 205 1.25 9.72 13.61
C THR A 205 1.60 11.08 14.25
N GLY A 206 2.31 11.95 13.54
CA GLY A 206 2.64 13.31 14.00
C GLY A 206 3.92 13.43 14.85
N HIS A 207 4.57 12.32 15.19
CA HIS A 207 5.81 12.26 15.98
C HIS A 207 7.03 12.47 15.08
N ASN A 208 7.07 13.67 14.49
CA ASN A 208 7.98 14.01 13.40
C ASN A 208 9.43 14.20 13.85
N GLU A 209 9.67 14.66 15.09
CA GLU A 209 11.03 14.79 15.63
C GLU A 209 11.68 13.40 15.83
N GLU A 210 10.92 12.46 16.38
CA GLU A 210 11.34 11.07 16.55
C GLU A 210 11.58 10.38 15.21
N ALA A 211 10.72 10.62 14.21
CA ALA A 211 10.94 10.09 12.85
C ALA A 211 12.25 10.61 12.23
N VAL A 212 12.57 11.89 12.41
CA VAL A 212 13.84 12.49 11.98
C VAL A 212 15.01 11.86 12.72
N ASN A 213 14.91 11.68 14.04
CA ASN A 213 15.95 11.05 14.85
C ASN A 213 16.19 9.59 14.45
N LEU A 214 15.14 8.83 14.17
CA LEU A 214 15.22 7.45 13.68
C LEU A 214 15.92 7.37 12.32
N PHE A 215 15.70 8.33 11.42
CA PHE A 215 16.43 8.38 10.15
C PHE A 215 17.93 8.65 10.35
N ILE A 216 18.28 9.57 11.27
CA ILE A 216 19.69 9.82 11.62
C ILE A 216 20.33 8.58 12.24
N GLU A 217 19.59 7.88 13.11
CA GLU A 217 20.05 6.65 13.74
C GLU A 217 20.26 5.53 12.71
N MET A 218 19.37 5.37 11.73
CA MET A 218 19.53 4.45 10.61
C MET A 218 20.85 4.70 9.86
N LEU A 219 21.17 5.96 9.57
CA LEU A 219 22.43 6.34 8.93
C LEU A 219 23.65 6.04 9.81
N ARG A 220 23.57 6.30 11.12
CA ARG A 220 24.64 5.99 12.09
C ARG A 220 24.90 4.49 12.21
N ASN A 221 23.87 3.67 12.03
CA ASN A 221 23.99 2.20 11.97
C ASN A 221 24.54 1.70 10.62
N GLY A 222 24.91 2.60 9.70
CA GLY A 222 25.52 2.24 8.42
C GLY A 222 24.54 1.69 7.38
N LEU A 223 23.23 1.80 7.59
CA LEU A 223 22.25 1.42 6.58
C LEU A 223 22.15 2.49 5.50
N VAL A 224 22.02 2.03 4.24
CA VAL A 224 21.83 2.88 3.08
C VAL A 224 20.33 3.13 2.88
N PRO A 225 19.83 4.38 2.98
CA PRO A 225 18.46 4.72 2.66
C PRO A 225 18.13 4.44 1.19
N ASN A 226 16.89 4.08 0.91
CA ASN A 226 16.41 3.83 -0.45
C ASN A 226 15.29 4.80 -0.85
N HIS A 227 14.70 4.58 -2.02
CA HIS A 227 13.62 5.40 -2.58
C HIS A 227 12.40 5.53 -1.65
N SER A 228 12.11 4.52 -0.80
CA SER A 228 10.98 4.58 0.14
C SER A 228 11.34 5.20 1.49
N THR A 229 12.63 5.35 1.83
CA THR A 229 13.07 5.98 3.08
C THR A 229 12.95 7.50 3.04
N PHE A 230 13.43 8.13 1.96
CA PHE A 230 13.56 9.59 1.88
C PHE A 230 12.23 10.35 1.97
N PRO A 231 11.14 9.94 1.28
CA PRO A 231 9.85 10.63 1.41
C PRO A 231 9.38 10.70 2.86
N CYS A 232 9.51 9.63 3.64
CA CYS A 232 9.12 9.62 5.05
C CYS A 232 9.94 10.61 5.89
N ALA A 233 11.27 10.60 5.76
CA ALA A 233 12.15 11.50 6.50
C ALA A 233 11.98 12.98 6.10
N ILE A 234 11.78 13.25 4.81
CA ILE A 234 11.55 14.59 4.26
C ILE A 234 10.20 15.15 4.73
N ILE A 235 9.13 14.34 4.70
CA ILE A 235 7.82 14.73 5.21
C ILE A 235 7.89 15.04 6.71
N ALA A 236 8.59 14.22 7.49
CA ALA A 236 8.80 14.47 8.91
C ALA A 236 9.52 15.81 9.14
N ALA A 237 10.64 16.06 8.44
CA ALA A 237 11.36 17.33 8.51
C ALA A 237 10.51 18.53 8.07
N ALA A 238 9.61 18.35 7.09
CA ALA A 238 8.72 19.38 6.61
C ALA A 238 7.70 19.79 7.67
N ASN A 239 7.16 18.82 8.41
CA ASN A 239 6.13 19.06 9.42
C ASN A 239 6.66 19.79 10.66
N ILE A 240 7.97 19.71 10.93
CA ILE A 240 8.64 20.49 11.99
C ILE A 240 9.40 21.72 11.46
N ALA A 241 9.20 22.06 10.17
CA ALA A 241 9.89 23.17 9.49
C ALA A 241 11.43 23.18 9.64
N ALA A 242 12.06 22.00 9.74
CA ALA A 242 13.50 21.87 9.98
C ALA A 242 14.32 22.01 8.68
N LEU A 243 14.43 23.25 8.18
CA LEU A 243 15.05 23.56 6.88
C LEU A 243 16.49 23.00 6.74
N GLY A 244 17.32 23.16 7.78
CA GLY A 244 18.71 22.67 7.77
C GLY A 244 18.82 21.15 7.69
N MET A 245 17.93 20.44 8.40
CA MET A 245 17.88 18.97 8.37
C MET A 245 17.39 18.46 7.02
N GLY A 246 16.30 19.04 6.49
CA GLY A 246 15.80 18.58 5.19
C GLY A 246 16.73 18.94 4.01
N ARG A 247 17.52 20.03 4.08
CA ARG A 247 18.63 20.26 3.13
C ARG A 247 19.68 19.14 3.19
N SER A 248 20.02 18.69 4.40
CA SER A 248 20.92 17.55 4.59
C SER A 248 20.32 16.24 4.05
N PHE A 249 19.00 16.04 4.22
CA PHE A 249 18.29 14.88 3.67
C PHE A 249 18.19 14.92 2.14
N HIS A 250 17.99 16.09 1.55
CA HIS A 250 18.03 16.27 0.10
C HIS A 250 19.42 15.95 -0.46
N ALA A 251 20.49 16.47 0.15
CA ALA A 251 21.87 16.14 -0.25
C ALA A 251 22.15 14.63 -0.11
N CYS A 252 21.66 14.02 0.97
CA CYS A 252 21.74 12.58 1.21
C CYS A 252 21.01 11.78 0.11
N ALA A 253 19.81 12.21 -0.31
CA ALA A 253 19.05 11.58 -1.38
C ALA A 253 19.81 11.62 -2.71
N VAL A 254 20.37 12.77 -3.07
CA VAL A 254 21.18 12.92 -4.28
C VAL A 254 22.44 12.05 -4.19
N LYS A 255 23.09 11.98 -3.03
CA LYS A 255 24.28 11.15 -2.82
C LYS A 255 24.01 9.66 -3.00
N PHE A 256 22.93 9.14 -2.43
CA PHE A 256 22.65 7.70 -2.40
C PHE A 256 21.87 7.20 -3.62
N LEU A 257 20.99 8.02 -4.18
CA LEU A 257 20.10 7.61 -5.29
C LEU A 257 20.51 8.23 -6.63
N GLY A 258 21.35 9.27 -6.62
CA GLY A 258 21.70 10.02 -7.82
C GLY A 258 20.52 10.84 -8.31
N LYS A 259 19.89 10.40 -9.40
CA LYS A 259 18.73 11.08 -9.99
C LYS A 259 17.49 10.79 -9.16
N LEU A 260 16.87 11.85 -8.63
CA LEU A 260 15.65 11.75 -7.83
C LEU A 260 14.45 11.47 -8.72
N ASP A 261 13.63 10.50 -8.33
CA ASP A 261 12.36 10.25 -8.99
C ASP A 261 11.32 11.32 -8.66
N VAL A 262 10.17 11.27 -9.36
CA VAL A 262 9.06 12.21 -9.16
C VAL A 262 8.50 12.16 -7.74
N PHE A 263 8.54 11.02 -7.05
CA PHE A 263 7.98 10.88 -5.71
C PHE A 263 8.83 11.64 -4.68
N ILE A 264 10.15 11.45 -4.70
CA ILE A 264 11.09 12.18 -3.85
C ILE A 264 11.08 13.66 -4.20
N GLY A 265 11.05 13.99 -5.49
CA GLY A 265 10.95 15.37 -5.98
C GLY A 265 9.71 16.07 -5.41
N ASN A 266 8.54 15.42 -5.44
CA ASN A 266 7.31 15.97 -4.88
C ASN A 266 7.38 16.16 -3.36
N SER A 267 7.98 15.22 -2.62
CA SER A 267 8.22 15.39 -1.18
C SER A 267 9.13 16.59 -0.88
N LEU A 268 10.16 16.81 -1.70
CA LEU A 268 11.08 17.94 -1.55
C LEU A 268 10.43 19.29 -1.87
N ILE A 269 9.61 19.38 -2.93
CA ILE A 269 8.84 20.60 -3.26
C ILE A 269 7.96 20.99 -2.06
N SER A 270 7.20 20.02 -1.53
CA SER A 270 6.34 20.25 -0.37
C SER A 270 7.13 20.63 0.87
N PHE A 271 8.28 19.99 1.11
CA PHE A 271 9.18 20.31 2.22
C PHE A 271 9.68 21.75 2.16
N TYR A 272 10.24 22.17 1.03
CA TYR A 272 10.79 23.51 0.89
C TYR A 272 9.68 24.57 0.98
N ALA A 273 8.51 24.32 0.40
CA ALA A 273 7.36 25.20 0.53
C ALA A 273 6.88 25.35 1.98
N LYS A 274 6.78 24.25 2.74
CA LYS A 274 6.44 24.28 4.18
C LYS A 274 7.48 25.01 5.03
N CYS A 275 8.74 25.00 4.62
CA CYS A 275 9.81 25.76 5.27
C CYS A 275 9.92 27.21 4.78
N GLY A 276 9.00 27.66 3.91
CA GLY A 276 8.99 29.01 3.33
C GLY A 276 10.05 29.28 2.25
N SER A 277 10.86 28.29 1.88
CA SER A 277 11.90 28.45 0.85
C SER A 277 11.34 28.12 -0.54
N MET A 278 10.56 29.06 -1.08
CA MET A 278 9.90 28.86 -2.38
C MET A 278 10.86 28.81 -3.56
N GLU A 279 12.03 29.46 -3.45
CA GLU A 279 13.08 29.39 -4.48
C GLU A 279 13.64 27.96 -4.60
N ASP A 280 14.00 27.33 -3.46
CA ASP A 280 14.48 25.95 -3.44
C ASP A 280 13.39 24.97 -3.91
N SER A 281 12.13 25.21 -3.52
CA SER A 281 10.96 24.44 -3.99
C SER A 281 10.84 24.47 -5.52
N LEU A 282 10.92 25.67 -6.11
CA LEU A 282 10.84 25.86 -7.56
C LEU A 282 12.04 25.25 -8.29
N LEU A 283 13.25 25.33 -7.71
CA LEU A 283 14.43 24.67 -8.26
C LEU A 283 14.26 23.15 -8.34
N VAL A 284 13.68 22.52 -7.32
CA VAL A 284 13.36 21.09 -7.36
C VAL A 284 12.31 20.80 -8.43
N PHE A 285 11.21 21.56 -8.46
CA PHE A 285 10.15 21.40 -9.47
C PHE A 285 10.68 21.50 -10.91
N ASN A 286 11.59 22.41 -11.17
CA ASN A 286 12.19 22.58 -12.50
C ASN A 286 13.13 21.42 -12.87
N LYS A 287 13.73 20.73 -11.90
CA LYS A 287 14.61 19.57 -12.11
C LYS A 287 13.86 18.25 -12.35
N ILE A 288 12.57 18.15 -12.01
CA ILE A 288 11.75 16.97 -12.31
C ILE A 288 11.47 16.93 -13.82
N GLU A 289 11.88 15.84 -14.48
CA GLU A 289 11.68 15.65 -15.93
C GLU A 289 10.20 15.41 -16.27
N GLU A 290 9.59 14.41 -15.63
CA GLU A 290 8.18 14.05 -15.83
C GLU A 290 7.35 14.51 -14.63
N ARG A 291 6.81 15.72 -14.74
CA ARG A 291 5.93 16.30 -13.73
C ARG A 291 4.55 15.67 -13.83
N ASN A 292 4.02 15.23 -12.70
CA ASN A 292 2.66 14.74 -12.60
C ASN A 292 1.77 15.74 -11.86
N ILE A 293 0.50 15.40 -11.71
CA ILE A 293 -0.48 16.21 -10.99
C ILE A 293 -0.04 16.54 -9.55
N VAL A 294 0.67 15.62 -8.89
CA VAL A 294 1.16 15.83 -7.52
C VAL A 294 2.30 16.86 -7.50
N SER A 295 3.16 16.88 -8.52
CA SER A 295 4.19 17.91 -8.68
C SER A 295 3.58 19.30 -8.78
N TRP A 296 2.59 19.49 -9.67
CA TRP A 296 1.89 20.77 -9.84
C TRP A 296 1.17 21.21 -8.58
N ASN A 297 0.41 20.31 -7.96
CA ASN A 297 -0.31 20.58 -6.72
C ASN A 297 0.64 21.00 -5.59
N ALA A 298 1.81 20.39 -5.48
CA ALA A 298 2.80 20.76 -4.47
C ALA A 298 3.28 22.21 -4.62
N VAL A 299 3.50 22.69 -5.85
CA VAL A 299 3.91 24.09 -6.09
C VAL A 299 2.73 25.05 -5.89
N ILE A 300 1.56 24.75 -6.44
CA ILE A 300 0.36 25.60 -6.32
C ILE A 300 -0.01 25.80 -4.85
N CYS A 301 -0.16 24.70 -4.09
CA CYS A 301 -0.44 24.78 -2.65
C CYS A 301 0.70 25.47 -1.90
N GLY A 302 1.95 25.24 -2.30
CA GLY A 302 3.11 25.88 -1.69
C GLY A 302 3.10 27.41 -1.81
N TYR A 303 2.86 27.95 -3.01
CA TYR A 303 2.72 29.40 -3.20
C TYR A 303 1.50 29.95 -2.48
N ALA A 304 0.35 29.26 -2.54
CA ALA A 304 -0.87 29.66 -1.85
C ALA A 304 -0.65 29.80 -0.33
N GLN A 305 -0.08 28.77 0.32
CA GLN A 305 0.20 28.76 1.76
C GLN A 305 1.20 29.82 2.22
N ASN A 306 2.08 30.27 1.31
CA ASN A 306 3.06 31.33 1.57
C ASN A 306 2.54 32.73 1.20
N GLY A 307 1.22 32.89 1.00
CA GLY A 307 0.59 34.18 0.71
C GLY A 307 0.82 34.71 -0.71
N LYS A 308 1.37 33.89 -1.60
CA LYS A 308 1.69 34.23 -3.00
C LYS A 308 0.60 33.72 -3.93
N GLY A 309 -0.62 34.21 -3.72
CA GLY A 309 -1.83 33.68 -4.36
C GLY A 309 -1.84 33.85 -5.88
N GLU A 310 -1.40 35.00 -6.39
CA GLU A 310 -1.33 35.27 -7.83
C GLU A 310 -0.36 34.31 -8.55
N GLU A 311 0.80 34.05 -7.95
CA GLU A 311 1.76 33.08 -8.49
C GLU A 311 1.19 31.66 -8.47
N ALA A 312 0.47 31.27 -7.42
CA ALA A 312 -0.20 29.97 -7.37
C ALA A 312 -1.19 29.79 -8.53
N ILE A 313 -1.97 30.83 -8.85
CA ILE A 313 -2.88 30.86 -10.00
C ILE A 313 -2.10 30.80 -11.33
N SER A 314 -0.98 31.51 -11.44
CA SER A 314 -0.11 31.42 -12.63
C SER A 314 0.41 29.99 -12.86
N PHE A 315 0.79 29.27 -11.80
CA PHE A 315 1.19 27.86 -11.91
C PHE A 315 0.02 26.96 -12.33
N PHE A 316 -1.19 27.25 -11.87
CA PHE A 316 -2.39 26.52 -12.31
C PHE A 316 -2.67 26.72 -13.80
N GLU A 317 -2.61 27.95 -14.32
CA GLU A 317 -2.80 28.18 -15.75
C GLU A 317 -1.71 27.48 -16.59
N ARG A 318 -0.47 27.44 -16.10
CA ARG A 318 0.60 26.63 -16.72
C ARG A 318 0.31 25.13 -16.67
N MET A 319 -0.28 24.63 -15.59
CA MET A 319 -0.72 23.24 -15.47
C MET A 319 -1.81 22.91 -16.49
N ARG A 320 -2.77 23.80 -16.75
CA ARG A 320 -3.83 23.60 -17.75
C ARG A 320 -3.31 23.48 -19.18
N LEU A 321 -2.19 24.13 -19.48
CA LEU A 321 -1.49 23.99 -20.76
C LEU A 321 -0.72 22.66 -20.87
N SER A 322 -0.55 21.94 -19.76
CA SER A 322 0.03 20.59 -19.74
C SER A 322 -1.06 19.52 -19.89
N SER A 323 -0.67 18.26 -20.07
CA SER A 323 -1.60 17.13 -20.15
C SER A 323 -2.23 16.73 -18.80
N CYS A 324 -1.88 17.41 -17.70
CA CYS A 324 -2.37 17.09 -16.36
C CYS A 324 -3.73 17.76 -16.09
N LYS A 325 -4.77 16.95 -15.89
CA LYS A 325 -6.09 17.45 -15.47
C LYS A 325 -6.08 17.88 -14.00
N PRO A 326 -6.71 19.00 -13.63
CA PRO A 326 -6.90 19.38 -12.23
C PRO A 326 -7.68 18.32 -11.45
N ASN A 327 -7.40 18.19 -10.14
CA ASN A 327 -8.16 17.34 -9.24
C ASN A 327 -8.62 18.12 -7.99
N SER A 328 -9.27 17.40 -7.08
CA SER A 328 -9.72 17.92 -5.78
C SER A 328 -8.63 18.72 -5.05
N VAL A 329 -7.38 18.23 -5.02
CA VAL A 329 -6.26 18.92 -4.35
C VAL A 329 -5.83 20.19 -5.10
N THR A 330 -5.90 20.20 -6.44
CA THR A 330 -5.64 21.41 -7.24
C THR A 330 -6.64 22.52 -6.91
N LEU A 331 -7.93 22.18 -6.83
CA LEU A 331 -8.99 23.12 -6.48
C LEU A 331 -8.78 23.68 -5.07
N LEU A 332 -8.45 22.84 -4.10
CA LEU A 332 -8.13 23.29 -2.73
C LEU A 332 -6.99 24.33 -2.73
N GLY A 333 -5.92 24.07 -3.48
CA GLY A 333 -4.80 25.01 -3.61
C GLY A 333 -5.20 26.36 -4.22
N LEU A 334 -6.08 26.35 -5.23
CA LEU A 334 -6.63 27.56 -5.83
C LEU A 334 -7.50 28.35 -4.85
N LEU A 335 -8.38 27.66 -4.11
CA LEU A 335 -9.24 28.33 -3.13
C LEU A 335 -8.43 28.94 -1.99
N TRP A 336 -7.35 28.28 -1.54
CA TRP A 336 -6.39 28.88 -0.61
C TRP A 336 -5.70 30.11 -1.22
N ALA A 337 -5.29 30.05 -2.47
CA ALA A 337 -4.66 31.18 -3.16
C ALA A 337 -5.62 32.38 -3.24
N CYS A 338 -6.88 32.16 -3.65
CA CYS A 338 -7.90 33.20 -3.71
C CYS A 338 -8.22 33.76 -2.32
N ASN A 339 -8.31 32.90 -1.30
CA ASN A 339 -8.56 33.30 0.08
C ASN A 339 -7.45 34.20 0.62
N HIS A 340 -6.19 33.80 0.48
CA HIS A 340 -5.06 34.59 0.96
C HIS A 340 -4.82 35.88 0.17
N ALA A 341 -5.22 35.94 -1.11
CA ALA A 341 -5.12 37.13 -1.95
C ALA A 341 -6.39 38.00 -1.94
N GLY A 342 -7.49 37.58 -1.27
CA GLY A 342 -8.77 38.30 -1.26
C GLY A 342 -9.50 38.31 -2.62
N LEU A 343 -9.24 37.33 -3.48
CA LEU A 343 -9.78 37.24 -4.85
C LEU A 343 -11.12 36.49 -4.87
N VAL A 344 -12.16 37.10 -4.28
CA VAL A 344 -13.50 36.49 -4.10
C VAL A 344 -14.10 36.00 -5.43
N ASP A 345 -14.12 36.85 -6.45
CA ASP A 345 -14.72 36.53 -7.75
C ASP A 345 -14.05 35.34 -8.44
N GLN A 346 -12.71 35.27 -8.37
CA GLN A 346 -11.95 34.16 -8.94
C GLN A 346 -12.18 32.87 -8.14
N GLY A 347 -12.26 32.95 -6.81
CA GLY A 347 -12.60 31.81 -5.96
C GLY A 347 -13.95 31.20 -6.34
N TYR A 348 -14.98 32.03 -6.53
CA TYR A 348 -16.28 31.58 -7.05
C TYR A 348 -16.20 30.98 -8.44
N CYS A 349 -15.44 31.61 -9.35
CA CYS A 349 -15.27 31.12 -10.72
C CYS A 349 -14.71 29.70 -10.72
N TYR A 350 -13.59 29.47 -10.02
CA TYR A 350 -12.98 28.15 -9.93
C TYR A 350 -13.88 27.12 -9.23
N PHE A 351 -14.53 27.49 -8.13
CA PHE A 351 -15.45 26.61 -7.42
C PHE A 351 -16.65 26.18 -8.28
N ASN A 352 -17.28 27.14 -8.96
CA ASN A 352 -18.43 26.87 -9.82
C ASN A 352 -18.05 26.09 -11.07
N GLN A 353 -16.90 26.39 -11.68
CA GLN A 353 -16.39 25.63 -12.81
C GLN A 353 -16.15 24.16 -12.42
N ALA A 354 -15.48 23.91 -11.29
CA ALA A 354 -15.30 22.57 -10.76
C ALA A 354 -16.63 21.84 -10.51
N ARG A 355 -17.62 22.54 -9.94
CA ARG A 355 -18.96 22.00 -9.69
C ARG A 355 -19.68 21.58 -10.98
N ILE A 356 -19.46 22.27 -12.08
CA ILE A 356 -20.11 21.99 -13.37
C ILE A 356 -19.37 20.87 -14.13
N GLU A 357 -18.04 20.92 -14.16
CA GLU A 357 -17.22 19.99 -14.95
C GLU A 357 -17.14 18.59 -14.34
N ASP A 358 -16.90 18.49 -13.03
CA ASP A 358 -16.80 17.23 -12.32
C ASP A 358 -17.21 17.41 -10.84
N PRO A 359 -18.50 17.27 -10.50
CA PRO A 359 -18.98 17.38 -9.12
C PRO A 359 -18.26 16.46 -8.13
N SER A 360 -17.66 15.35 -8.60
CA SER A 360 -17.02 14.35 -7.73
C SER A 360 -15.72 14.86 -7.09
N ILE A 361 -15.11 15.93 -7.62
CA ILE A 361 -13.90 16.50 -7.03
C ILE A 361 -14.21 17.36 -5.79
N LEU A 362 -15.47 17.79 -5.62
CA LEU A 362 -15.89 18.61 -4.49
C LEU A 362 -15.94 17.78 -3.20
N LYS A 363 -15.31 18.32 -2.16
CA LYS A 363 -15.23 17.71 -0.82
C LYS A 363 -15.53 18.77 0.24
N PRO A 364 -15.86 18.39 1.49
CA PRO A 364 -16.21 19.33 2.55
C PRO A 364 -15.19 20.47 2.74
N GLU A 365 -13.90 20.19 2.51
CA GLU A 365 -12.81 21.16 2.66
C GLU A 365 -12.92 22.33 1.67
N HIS A 366 -13.46 22.10 0.47
CA HIS A 366 -13.66 23.16 -0.53
C HIS A 366 -14.76 24.13 -0.13
N TYR A 367 -15.88 23.60 0.37
CA TYR A 367 -16.97 24.42 0.90
C TYR A 367 -16.48 25.25 2.09
N ALA A 368 -15.70 24.65 2.99
CA ALA A 368 -15.09 25.37 4.10
C ALA A 368 -14.18 26.51 3.62
N CYS A 369 -13.39 26.30 2.56
CA CYS A 369 -12.56 27.35 1.98
C CYS A 369 -13.38 28.50 1.37
N MET A 370 -14.50 28.20 0.71
CA MET A 370 -15.40 29.24 0.19
C MET A 370 -16.00 30.08 1.32
N VAL A 371 -16.45 29.43 2.40
CA VAL A 371 -16.98 30.15 3.58
C VAL A 371 -15.91 31.03 4.22
N ASP A 372 -14.66 30.54 4.35
CA ASP A 372 -13.55 31.30 4.92
C ASP A 372 -13.18 32.50 4.04
N LEU A 373 -13.11 32.32 2.71
CA LEU A 373 -12.87 33.39 1.74
C LEU A 373 -13.91 34.51 1.87
N LEU A 374 -15.21 34.17 1.89
CA LEU A 374 -16.30 35.14 2.01
C LEU A 374 -16.25 35.87 3.35
N SER A 375 -16.04 35.13 4.43
CA SER A 375 -15.98 35.69 5.79
C SER A 375 -14.83 36.67 5.95
N ARG A 376 -13.63 36.32 5.45
CA ARG A 376 -12.44 37.20 5.52
C ARG A 376 -12.54 38.43 4.63
N SER A 377 -13.29 38.33 3.54
CA SER A 377 -13.51 39.44 2.60
C SER A 377 -14.65 40.37 3.03
N GLY A 378 -15.32 40.07 4.15
CA GLY A 378 -16.42 40.86 4.71
C GLY A 378 -17.78 40.62 4.05
N CYS A 379 -17.89 39.61 3.17
CA CYS A 379 -19.12 39.25 2.45
C CYS A 379 -20.04 38.36 3.31
N PHE A 380 -20.43 38.82 4.50
CA PHE A 380 -21.16 37.99 5.47
C PHE A 380 -22.54 37.51 5.00
N GLY A 381 -23.24 38.32 4.20
CA GLY A 381 -24.54 37.93 3.62
C GLY A 381 -24.39 36.75 2.66
N GLU A 382 -23.41 36.83 1.75
CA GLU A 382 -23.09 35.75 0.81
C GLU A 382 -22.57 34.50 1.54
N ALA A 383 -21.78 34.67 2.61
CA ALA A 383 -21.33 33.54 3.44
C ALA A 383 -22.52 32.82 4.09
N GLN A 384 -23.48 33.56 4.64
CA GLN A 384 -24.68 32.99 5.26
C GLN A 384 -25.53 32.25 4.23
N GLU A 385 -25.76 32.85 3.06
CA GLU A 385 -26.49 32.22 1.97
C GLU A 385 -25.79 30.95 1.48
N PHE A 386 -24.46 30.97 1.34
CA PHE A 386 -23.68 29.82 0.92
C PHE A 386 -23.79 28.66 1.92
N ILE A 387 -23.71 28.93 3.23
CA ILE A 387 -23.86 27.93 4.29
C ILE A 387 -25.27 27.31 4.27
N SER A 388 -26.31 28.13 4.07
CA SER A 388 -27.70 27.65 4.00
C SER A 388 -27.96 26.75 2.79
N ASN A 389 -27.14 26.84 1.74
CA ASN A 389 -27.27 26.08 0.49
C ASN A 389 -26.25 24.93 0.36
N LEU A 390 -25.60 24.52 1.44
CA LEU A 390 -24.70 23.36 1.43
C LEU A 390 -25.48 22.07 1.11
N PRO A 391 -24.89 21.16 0.30
CA PRO A 391 -25.54 19.91 -0.10
C PRO A 391 -25.66 18.86 1.01
#